data_AF-A0A9P0JSU1-F1
#
_entry.id   AF-A0A9P0JSU1-F1
#
_cell.length_a   1.000
_cell.length_b   1.000
_cell.length_c   1.000
_cell.angle_alpha   90.00
_cell.angle_beta   90.00
_cell.angle_gamma   90.00
#
_symmetry.space_group_name_H-M   'P 1'
#
loop_
_entity.id
_entity.type
_entity.pdbx_description
1 polymer ?
#
loop_
_entity_poly.entity_id
_entity_poly.type
_entity_poly.pdbx_seq_one_letter_code
_entity_poly.pdbx_strand_id
1 'polypeptide(L)' 'MAELKFSSEQMEQFIDLYRSFECLWNIKCRDYRDINKRNNAYEAIADIMNISIENVKKKINNIRSTYLQEKKS' A
#
# COMPACT_ATOMS: atom_id res chain seq x y z
N MET A 1 10.73 -17.46 -2.76
CA MET A 1 10.32 -16.34 -1.88
C MET A 1 8.80 -16.39 -1.79
N ALA A 2 8.24 -16.67 -0.61
CA ALA A 2 6.79 -16.89 -0.48
C ALA A 2 6.01 -15.64 -0.93
N GLU A 3 5.12 -15.81 -1.90
CA GLU A 3 4.15 -14.78 -2.26
C GLU A 3 3.07 -14.75 -1.19
N LEU A 4 2.91 -13.59 -0.54
CA LEU A 4 1.78 -13.37 0.36
C LEU A 4 0.51 -13.35 -0.48
N LYS A 5 -0.22 -14.44 -0.41
CA LYS A 5 -1.51 -14.62 -1.06
C LYS A 5 -2.55 -13.96 -0.15
N PHE A 6 -3.01 -12.78 -0.56
CA PHE A 6 -4.12 -12.10 0.10
C PHE A 6 -5.42 -12.64 -0.51
N SER A 7 -6.42 -12.92 0.34
CA SER A 7 -7.78 -13.20 -0.13
C SER A 7 -8.41 -11.96 -0.76
N SER A 8 -9.49 -12.13 -1.53
CA SER A 8 -10.21 -11.03 -2.18
C SER A 8 -10.62 -9.94 -1.18
N GLU A 9 -11.18 -10.34 -0.03
CA GLU A 9 -11.59 -9.44 1.05
C GLU A 9 -10.41 -8.65 1.64
N GLN A 10 -9.29 -9.34 1.91
CA GLN A 10 -8.08 -8.68 2.39
C GLN A 10 -7.49 -7.73 1.34
N MET A 11 -7.63 -8.06 0.06
CA MET A 11 -7.18 -7.21 -1.04
C MET A 11 -8.03 -5.93 -1.11
N GLU A 12 -9.36 -6.05 -1.00
CA GLU A 12 -10.27 -4.90 -0.97
C GLU A 12 -9.99 -3.99 0.23
N GLN A 13 -9.89 -4.57 1.43
CA GLN A 13 -9.56 -3.82 2.64
C GLN A 13 -8.20 -3.12 2.52
N PHE A 14 -7.20 -3.79 1.95
CA PHE A 14 -5.89 -3.18 1.73
C PHE A 14 -5.95 -2.01 0.73
N ILE A 15 -6.70 -2.16 -0.36
CA ILE A 15 -6.85 -1.11 -1.37
C ILE A 15 -7.60 0.09 -0.77
N ASP A 16 -8.62 -0.15 0.04
CA ASP A 16 -9.39 0.91 0.70
C ASP A 16 -8.50 1.72 1.66
N LEU A 17 -7.75 1.02 2.53
CA LEU A 17 -6.76 1.65 3.40
C LEU A 17 -5.72 2.42 2.60
N TYR A 18 -5.12 1.79 1.59
CA TYR A 18 -4.12 2.43 0.74
C TYR A 18 -4.65 3.69 0.03
N ARG A 19 -5.91 3.68 -0.43
CA ARG A 19 -6.57 4.86 -1.01
C ARG A 19 -6.78 5.96 0.03
N SER A 20 -7.18 5.60 1.24
CA SER A 20 -7.36 6.52 2.37
C SER A 20 -6.05 7.23 2.75
N PHE A 21 -4.92 6.53 2.64
CA PHE A 21 -3.58 7.10 2.88
C PHE A 21 -3.00 7.79 1.62
N GLU A 22 -3.49 8.99 1.32
CA GLU A 22 -2.98 9.82 0.22
C GLU A 22 -1.47 10.11 0.30
N CYS A 23 -0.86 10.11 1.49
CA CYS A 23 0.59 10.25 1.66
C CYS A 23 1.42 9.12 1.01
N LEU A 24 0.81 7.98 0.68
CA LEU A 24 1.52 6.84 0.07
C LEU A 24 1.53 6.89 -1.47
N TRP A 25 0.49 7.46 -2.08
CA TRP A 25 0.27 7.42 -3.53
C TRP A 25 0.21 8.81 -4.19
N ASN A 26 -0.22 9.83 -3.46
CA ASN A 26 -0.41 11.17 -3.99
C ASN A 26 0.89 11.97 -3.95
N ILE A 27 1.66 11.90 -5.04
CA ILE A 27 2.88 12.70 -5.22
C ILE A 27 2.67 14.22 -5.13
N LYS A 28 1.42 14.70 -5.28
CA LYS A 28 1.06 16.12 -5.16
C LYS A 28 0.78 16.53 -3.72
N CYS A 29 0.61 15.59 -2.79
CA CYS A 29 0.40 15.88 -1.39
C CYS A 29 1.74 16.29 -0.74
N ARG A 30 1.72 17.33 0.10
CA ARG A 30 2.93 17.81 0.80
C ARG A 30 3.48 16.73 1.74
N ASP A 31 2.60 15.92 2.30
CA ASP A 31 2.89 14.78 3.17
C ASP A 31 3.53 13.60 2.43
N TYR A 32 3.53 13.55 1.10
CA TYR A 32 4.23 12.50 0.33
C TYR A 32 5.75 12.56 0.50
N ARG A 33 6.28 13.75 0.78
CA ARG A 33 7.70 13.96 1.08
C ARG A 33 8.03 13.74 2.57
N ASP A 34 7.00 13.60 3.41
CA ASP A 34 7.17 13.42 4.84
C ASP A 34 7.35 11.94 5.17
N ILE A 35 8.58 11.58 5.56
CA ILE A 35 8.93 10.20 5.92
C ILE A 35 8.13 9.71 7.13
N ASN A 36 7.83 10.58 8.10
CA ASN A 36 7.10 10.19 9.30
C ASN A 36 5.66 9.81 8.96
N LYS A 37 4.97 10.64 8.15
CA LYS A 37 3.62 10.34 7.67
C LYS A 37 3.56 9.03 6.88
N ARG A 38 4.54 8.77 6.02
CA ARG A 38 4.61 7.52 5.25
C ARG A 38 4.84 6.31 6.14
N ASN A 39 5.76 6.39 7.09
CA ASN A 39 6.00 5.31 8.04
C ASN A 39 4.76 5.05 8.90
N ASN A 40 4.12 6.10 9.40
CA ASN A 40 2.89 5.98 10.17
C ASN A 40 1.76 5.32 9.37
N ALA A 41 1.60 5.68 8.09
CA ALA A 41 0.64 5.03 7.21
C ALA A 41 0.97 3.55 6.96
N TYR A 42 2.26 3.22 6.75
CA TYR A 42 2.67 1.82 6.63
C TYR A 42 2.42 1.03 7.93
N GLU A 43 2.69 1.63 9.08
CA GLU A 43 2.44 1.04 10.40
C GLU A 43 0.94 0.85 10.64
N ALA A 44 0.11 1.82 10.31
CA ALA A 44 -1.34 1.69 10.42
C ALA A 44 -1.88 0.55 9.56
N ILE A 45 -1.45 0.44 8.31
CA ILE A 45 -1.86 -0.67 7.43
C ILE A 45 -1.31 -2.01 7.97
N ALA A 46 -0.07 -2.03 8.44
CA ALA A 46 0.56 -3.21 9.03
C ALA A 46 -0.19 -3.71 10.26
N ASP A 47 -0.60 -2.81 11.14
CA ASP A 47 -1.36 -3.11 12.35
C ASP A 47 -2.76 -3.66 12.02
N ILE A 48 -3.50 -2.96 11.14
CA ILE A 48 -4.86 -3.35 10.73
C ILE A 48 -4.86 -4.71 10.03
N MET A 49 -3.89 -4.94 9.14
CA MET A 49 -3.79 -6.19 8.38
C MET A 49 -3.01 -7.28 9.15
N ASN A 50 -2.49 -6.95 10.34
CA ASN A 50 -1.63 -7.80 11.16
C ASN A 50 -0.44 -8.43 10.38
N ILE A 51 0.24 -7.61 9.57
CA ILE A 51 1.39 -8.02 8.75
C ILE A 51 2.57 -7.06 8.94
N SER A 52 3.78 -7.53 8.63
CA SER A 52 4.97 -6.66 8.69
C SER A 52 4.91 -5.51 7.68
N ILE A 53 5.47 -4.36 8.07
CA ILE A 53 5.63 -3.17 7.20
C ILE A 53 6.31 -3.51 5.86
N GLU A 54 7.28 -4.43 5.87
CA GLU A 54 7.95 -4.89 4.64
C GLU A 54 6.97 -5.55 3.66
N ASN A 55 6.02 -6.32 4.19
CA ASN A 55 4.98 -6.96 3.39
C ASN A 55 3.98 -5.97 2.83
N VAL A 56 3.60 -4.95 3.61
CA VAL A 56 2.79 -3.81 3.15
C VAL A 56 3.49 -3.10 1.97
N LYS A 57 4.77 -2.75 2.13
CA LYS A 57 5.57 -2.10 1.08
C LYS A 57 5.66 -2.95 -0.17
N LYS A 58 5.94 -4.24 -0.02
CA LYS A 58 6.01 -5.20 -1.13
C LYS A 58 4.67 -5.33 -1.86
N LYS A 59 3.56 -5.36 -1.12
CA LYS A 59 2.21 -5.43 -1.69
C LYS A 59 1.83 -4.17 -2.45
N ILE A 60 2.12 -2.98 -1.89
CA ILE A 60 1.93 -1.70 -2.58
C ILE A 60 2.75 -1.66 -3.87
N ASN A 61 4.00 -2.12 -3.83
CA ASN A 61 4.84 -2.17 -5.03
C ASN A 61 4.25 -3.11 -6.09
N ASN A 62 3.75 -4.29 -5.68
CA ASN A 62 3.08 -5.21 -6.59
C ASN A 62 1.83 -4.58 -7.21
N ILE A 63 0.95 -3.96 -6.40
CA ILE A 63 -0.25 -3.26 -6.88
C ILE A 63 0.12 -2.14 -7.85
N ARG A 64 1.15 -1.34 -7.55
CA ARG A 64 1.65 -0.30 -8.46
C ARG A 64 2.11 -0.88 -9.78
N SER A 65 2.89 -1.96 -9.76
CA SER A 65 3.36 -2.64 -10.98
C SER A 65 2.20 -3.20 -11.80
N THR A 66 1.26 -3.90 -11.17
CA THR A 66 0.06 -4.43 -11.85
C THR A 66 -0.81 -3.31 -12.41
N TYR A 67 -1.11 -2.27 -11.62
CA TYR A 67 -1.94 -1.15 -12.07
C TYR A 67 -1.29 -0.32 -13.19
N LEU A 68 0.02 -0.11 -13.14
CA LEU A 68 0.77 0.56 -14.22
C LEU A 68 0.78 -0.26 -15.51
N GLN A 69 0.79 -1.59 -15.40
CA GLN A 69 0.73 -2.49 -16.55
C GLN A 69 -0.65 -2.49 -17.21
N GLU A 70 -1.72 -2.49 -16.40
CA GLU A 70 -3.12 -2.45 -16.87
C GLU A 70 -3.47 -1.09 -17.51
N LYS A 71 -2.87 0.02 -17.03
CA LYS A 71 -3.13 1.38 -17.56
C LYS A 71 -2.41 1.68 -18.89
N LYS A 72 -1.65 0.72 -19.43
CA LYS A 72 -0.94 0.87 -20.72
C LYS A 72 -1.61 0.12 -21.88
N SER A 73 -2.80 -0.44 -21.67
CA SER A 73 -3.61 -1.09 -22.72
C SER A 73 -4.78 -0.23 -23.16
#